data_AF-A0A1B6HZT4-F1
#
_entry.id   AF-A0A1B6HZT4-F1
#
_cell.length_a   1.000
_cell.length_b   1.000
_cell.length_c   1.000
_cell.angle_alpha   90.00
_cell.angle_beta   90.00
_cell.angle_gamma   90.00
#
_symmetry.space_group_name_H-M   'P 1'
#
loop_
_entity.id
_entity.type
_entity.pdbx_description
1 polymer ?
#
loop_
_entity_poly.entity_id
_entity_poly.type
_entity_poly.pdbx_seq_one_letter_code
_entity_poly.pdbx_strand_id
1 'polypeptide(L)'
;MLGPIVFLLLFHYTVPDVMSVDIPCAARQMEFGTVCVCNSSYCDTVTRPSPLATGSYYHYTTSQDSPGFTRTTGNFIVEDRVYDDNDDHIVFTVNPSIEHQEILGFGGSFTDSSGIVISNMSTEVQDKIMESYFGATGVEYNFGRVPIGGSDFSVRSYTYDDTPFDGDLTHFSIAEEDYKYKIPLIQKAMNISPRNIKLIGCAWSSPSWMKTNGAASSGYLLSKYYSSWAKYHIKGRLELT
;
A
#
# COMPACT_ATOMS: atom_id res chain seq x y z
N MET A 1 23.09 -39.00 -45.90
CA MET A 1 23.47 -37.58 -45.97
C MET A 1 22.17 -36.79 -46.08
N LEU A 2 22.01 -35.76 -45.25
CA LEU A 2 20.87 -34.82 -45.10
C LEU A 2 19.64 -35.35 -44.33
N GLY A 3 19.46 -34.83 -43.11
CA GLY A 3 18.23 -34.89 -42.31
C GLY A 3 17.50 -33.54 -42.33
N PRO A 4 16.21 -33.49 -41.91
CA PRO A 4 15.35 -32.33 -42.15
C PRO A 4 15.65 -31.17 -41.20
N ILE A 5 15.67 -29.95 -41.74
CA ILE A 5 15.84 -28.70 -41.01
C ILE A 5 14.46 -28.22 -40.54
N VAL A 6 14.28 -28.12 -39.24
CA VAL A 6 13.08 -27.52 -38.62
C VAL A 6 13.35 -26.04 -38.38
N PHE A 7 12.62 -25.17 -39.08
CA PHE A 7 12.64 -23.72 -38.83
C PHE A 7 11.68 -23.40 -37.68
N LEU A 8 12.24 -23.00 -36.53
CA LEU A 8 11.48 -22.41 -35.44
C LEU A 8 11.27 -20.92 -35.74
N LEU A 9 10.06 -20.54 -36.15
CA LEU A 9 9.63 -19.15 -36.27
C LEU A 9 9.28 -18.63 -34.87
N LEU A 10 10.23 -17.93 -34.24
CA LEU A 10 9.98 -17.13 -33.03
C LEU A 10 9.25 -15.85 -33.43
N PHE A 11 7.93 -15.82 -33.30
CA PHE A 11 7.17 -14.58 -33.37
C PHE A 11 7.53 -13.69 -32.17
N HIS A 12 8.39 -12.69 -32.40
CA HIS A 12 8.52 -11.57 -31.46
C HIS A 12 7.26 -10.72 -31.59
N TYR A 13 6.29 -10.94 -30.71
CA TYR A 13 5.22 -10.00 -30.48
C TYR A 13 5.79 -8.80 -29.73
N THR A 14 6.21 -7.77 -30.46
CA THR A 14 6.36 -6.44 -29.88
C THR A 14 4.95 -5.94 -29.60
N VAL A 15 4.50 -6.05 -28.35
CA VAL A 15 3.32 -5.32 -27.89
C VAL A 15 3.64 -3.85 -28.10
N PRO A 16 2.85 -3.09 -28.90
CA PRO A 16 3.07 -1.67 -29.03
C PRO A 16 3.01 -1.06 -27.63
N ASP A 17 4.07 -0.34 -27.25
CA ASP A 17 4.15 0.43 -26.01
C ASP A 17 3.01 1.47 -26.10
N VAL A 18 1.85 1.13 -25.54
CA VAL A 18 0.74 2.06 -25.42
C VAL A 18 1.28 3.14 -24.52
N MET A 19 1.60 4.30 -25.08
CA MET A 19 1.89 5.49 -24.29
C MET A 19 0.65 5.75 -23.43
N SER A 20 0.65 5.24 -22.19
CA SER A 20 -0.44 5.45 -21.26
C SER A 20 -0.35 6.90 -20.82
N VAL A 21 -1.11 7.75 -21.50
CA VAL A 21 -1.35 9.11 -21.04
C VAL A 21 -2.16 9.00 -19.76
N ASP A 22 -1.62 9.55 -18.68
CA ASP A 22 -2.28 9.58 -17.39
C ASP A 22 -3.63 10.30 -17.50
N ILE A 23 -4.67 9.73 -16.92
CA ILE A 23 -5.96 10.41 -16.75
C ILE A 23 -5.73 11.52 -15.71
N PRO A 24 -6.00 12.80 -16.04
CA PRO A 24 -5.69 13.91 -15.16
C PRO A 24 -6.60 13.93 -13.93
N CYS A 25 -6.21 14.67 -12.89
CA CYS A 25 -7.05 14.94 -11.73
C CYS A 25 -8.34 15.69 -12.10
N ALA A 26 -9.51 15.14 -11.77
CA ALA A 26 -10.76 15.90 -11.75
C ALA A 26 -10.83 16.78 -10.49
N ALA A 27 -10.12 17.90 -10.53
CA ALA A 27 -9.92 18.78 -9.39
C ALA A 27 -11.24 19.40 -8.88
N ARG A 28 -11.45 19.35 -7.57
CA ARG A 28 -12.52 20.07 -6.88
C ARG A 28 -11.98 20.79 -5.66
N GLN A 29 -12.22 22.10 -5.59
CA GLN A 29 -11.85 22.90 -4.42
C GLN A 29 -12.73 22.54 -3.23
N MET A 30 -12.09 22.29 -2.09
CA MET A 30 -12.70 22.06 -0.79
C MET A 30 -12.20 23.14 0.19
N GLU A 31 -12.75 23.15 1.40
CA GLU A 31 -12.40 24.11 2.46
C GLU A 31 -10.89 24.11 2.78
N PHE A 32 -10.25 22.95 2.81
CA PHE A 32 -8.86 22.78 3.23
C PHE A 32 -7.89 22.44 2.09
N GLY A 33 -8.30 22.62 0.84
CA GLY A 33 -7.46 22.33 -0.32
C GLY A 33 -8.23 21.73 -1.49
N THR A 34 -7.51 21.17 -2.44
CA THR A 34 -8.08 20.59 -3.66
C THR A 34 -8.01 19.07 -3.61
N VAL A 35 -9.08 18.41 -4.05
CA VAL A 35 -9.13 16.94 -4.15
C VAL A 35 -9.33 16.52 -5.60
N CYS A 36 -8.85 15.32 -5.95
CA CYS A 36 -9.18 14.67 -7.23
C CYS A 36 -10.43 13.81 -7.03
N VAL A 37 -11.50 14.13 -7.77
CA VAL A 37 -12.79 13.46 -7.61
C VAL A 37 -12.82 12.17 -8.42
N CYS A 38 -13.01 11.05 -7.74
CA CYS A 38 -13.26 9.75 -8.36
C CYS A 38 -14.72 9.30 -8.17
N ASN A 39 -15.26 8.59 -9.17
CA ASN A 39 -16.58 7.98 -9.17
C ASN A 39 -16.56 6.67 -10.00
N SER A 40 -17.72 6.08 -10.27
CA SER A 40 -17.82 4.78 -10.95
C SER A 40 -17.33 4.79 -12.40
N SER A 41 -17.31 5.95 -13.07
CA SER A 41 -16.88 6.07 -14.46
C SER A 41 -15.55 6.81 -14.64
N TYR A 42 -15.01 7.43 -13.59
CA TYR A 42 -13.82 8.27 -13.68
C TYR A 42 -12.95 8.21 -12.42
N CYS A 43 -11.64 8.08 -12.61
CA CYS A 43 -10.64 8.33 -11.58
C CYS A 43 -9.31 8.64 -12.27
N ASP A 44 -8.52 9.54 -11.69
CA ASP A 44 -7.18 9.86 -12.21
C ASP A 44 -6.21 8.69 -12.05
N THR A 45 -5.18 8.65 -12.88
CA THR A 45 -4.20 7.56 -12.91
C THR A 45 -2.78 8.10 -12.86
N VAL A 46 -1.86 7.30 -12.36
CA VAL A 46 -0.43 7.58 -12.35
C VAL A 46 0.30 6.33 -12.83
N THR A 47 0.60 6.30 -14.12
CA THR A 47 1.26 5.16 -14.75
C THR A 47 2.76 5.30 -14.64
N ARG A 48 3.45 4.18 -14.37
CA ARG A 48 4.91 4.16 -14.46
C ARG A 48 5.35 4.12 -15.91
N PRO A 49 6.08 5.15 -16.38
CA PRO A 49 6.56 5.16 -17.74
C PRO A 49 7.78 4.23 -17.92
N SER A 50 8.03 3.85 -19.16
CA SER A 50 9.26 3.16 -19.57
C SER A 50 10.51 3.98 -19.19
N PRO A 51 11.64 3.34 -18.83
CA PRO A 51 12.88 4.08 -18.54
C PRO A 51 13.33 4.98 -19.68
N LEU A 52 13.81 6.19 -19.35
CA LEU A 52 14.35 7.14 -20.32
C LEU A 52 15.77 6.78 -20.74
N ALA A 53 16.23 7.39 -21.84
CA ALA A 53 17.64 7.36 -22.22
C ALA A 53 18.54 8.00 -21.16
N THR A 54 19.80 7.56 -21.09
CA THR A 54 20.81 8.15 -20.21
C THR A 54 20.92 9.66 -20.44
N GLY A 55 20.94 10.44 -19.36
CA GLY A 55 20.97 11.90 -19.42
C GLY A 55 19.59 12.56 -19.32
N SER A 56 18.50 11.79 -19.24
CA SER A 56 17.14 12.31 -19.07
C SER A 56 16.53 11.88 -17.73
N TYR A 57 15.53 12.62 -17.25
CA TYR A 57 14.82 12.33 -16.02
C TYR A 57 13.32 12.63 -16.12
N TYR A 58 12.52 11.90 -15.34
CA TYR A 58 11.14 12.26 -15.06
C TYR A 58 11.07 13.18 -13.84
N HIS A 59 10.20 14.19 -13.91
CA HIS A 59 9.90 15.07 -12.80
C HIS A 59 8.40 15.04 -12.52
N TYR A 60 8.05 14.61 -11.31
CA TYR A 60 6.68 14.54 -10.82
C TYR A 60 6.45 15.67 -9.82
N THR A 61 5.41 16.46 -10.03
CA THR A 61 5.05 17.59 -9.16
C THR A 61 3.58 17.55 -8.79
N THR A 62 3.29 17.94 -7.55
CA THR A 62 1.94 18.21 -7.05
C THR A 62 1.97 19.55 -6.34
N SER A 63 1.00 20.42 -6.62
CA SER A 63 0.87 21.73 -5.95
C SER A 63 -0.60 22.12 -5.81
N GLN A 64 -0.87 23.25 -5.17
CA GLN A 64 -2.22 23.80 -5.10
C GLN A 64 -2.78 24.15 -6.50
N ASP A 65 -1.93 24.64 -7.41
CA ASP A 65 -2.31 24.99 -8.78
C ASP A 65 -2.33 23.78 -9.73
N SER A 66 -1.66 22.69 -9.34
CA SER A 66 -1.55 21.45 -10.11
C SER A 66 -1.84 20.24 -9.20
N PRO A 67 -3.12 20.02 -8.84
CA PRO A 67 -3.52 18.88 -8.02
C PRO A 67 -3.35 17.55 -8.78
N GLY A 68 -2.98 16.50 -8.05
CA GLY A 68 -2.58 15.22 -8.65
C GLY A 68 -1.10 15.19 -9.04
N PHE A 69 -0.70 14.20 -9.83
CA PHE A 69 0.70 14.00 -10.21
C PHE A 69 0.94 14.50 -11.63
N THR A 70 1.50 15.71 -11.76
CA THR A 70 1.94 16.23 -13.06
C THR A 70 3.32 15.71 -13.39
N ARG A 71 3.43 14.95 -14.48
CA ARG A 71 4.68 14.38 -14.97
C ARG A 71 5.24 15.21 -16.13
N THR A 72 6.49 15.64 -15.98
CA THR A 72 7.28 16.28 -17.04
C THR A 72 8.58 15.49 -17.27
N THR A 73 9.25 15.74 -18.39
CA THR A 73 10.57 15.15 -18.69
C THR A 73 11.58 16.27 -18.84
N GLY A 74 12.77 16.07 -18.30
CA GLY A 74 13.91 16.99 -18.44
C GLY A 74 15.18 16.25 -18.84
N ASN A 75 16.23 17.03 -19.11
CA ASN A 75 17.56 16.51 -19.43
C ASN A 75 18.57 17.08 -18.44
N PHE A 76 19.50 16.24 -17.99
CA PHE A 76 20.67 16.69 -17.26
C PHE A 76 21.56 17.50 -18.20
N ILE A 77 22.01 18.65 -17.69
CA ILE A 77 22.95 19.50 -18.39
C ILE A 77 24.34 19.15 -17.87
N VAL A 78 25.23 18.70 -18.76
CA VAL A 78 26.65 18.55 -18.46
C VAL A 78 27.31 19.87 -18.82
N GLU A 79 27.26 20.83 -17.90
CA GLU A 79 28.08 22.03 -18.00
C GLU A 79 29.17 21.99 -16.94
N ASP A 80 30.39 22.38 -17.30
CA ASP A 80 31.45 22.76 -16.37
C ASP A 80 31.08 24.10 -15.72
N ARG A 81 29.94 24.17 -15.00
CA ARG A 81 29.55 25.40 -14.30
C ARG A 81 30.46 25.58 -13.09
N VAL A 82 31.40 26.51 -13.22
CA VAL A 82 31.99 27.19 -12.07
C VAL A 82 30.89 28.08 -11.51
N TYR A 83 30.26 27.65 -10.41
CA TYR A 83 29.36 28.51 -9.66
C TYR A 83 30.19 29.66 -9.07
N ASP A 84 29.91 30.89 -9.50
CA ASP A 84 30.49 32.11 -8.88
C ASP A 84 29.83 32.28 -7.50
N ASP A 85 30.61 32.67 -6.49
CA ASP A 85 30.14 32.88 -5.11
C ASP A 85 29.07 33.99 -5.00
N ASN A 86 28.80 34.72 -6.10
CA ASN A 86 27.75 35.75 -6.19
C ASN A 86 26.39 35.26 -6.75
N ASP A 87 26.24 33.97 -7.05
CA ASP A 87 24.97 33.42 -7.56
C ASP A 87 24.11 32.83 -6.43
N ASP A 88 22.85 33.25 -6.34
CA ASP A 88 21.89 32.90 -5.28
C ASP A 88 21.31 31.47 -5.48
N HIS A 89 22.20 30.52 -5.78
CA HIS A 89 21.84 29.15 -6.16
C HIS A 89 21.94 28.18 -4.98
N ILE A 90 20.91 27.35 -4.81
CA ILE A 90 20.92 26.22 -3.88
C ILE A 90 21.32 24.97 -4.66
N VAL A 91 22.48 24.40 -4.32
CA VAL A 91 23.01 23.20 -4.96
C VAL A 91 22.86 21.99 -4.04
N PHE A 92 22.18 20.95 -4.54
CA PHE A 92 22.07 19.65 -3.87
C PHE A 92 23.02 18.65 -4.55
N THR A 93 23.95 18.08 -3.77
CA THR A 93 24.91 17.09 -4.27
C THR A 93 24.58 15.70 -3.74
N VAL A 94 24.49 14.71 -4.62
CA VAL A 94 24.23 13.30 -4.27
C VAL A 94 25.53 12.51 -4.39
N ASN A 95 25.96 11.85 -3.31
CA ASN A 95 27.11 10.95 -3.33
C ASN A 95 26.63 9.48 -3.28
N PRO A 96 26.68 8.73 -4.39
CA PRO A 96 26.18 7.36 -4.44
C PRO A 96 27.05 6.34 -3.68
N SER A 97 28.24 6.73 -3.21
CA SER A 97 29.11 5.85 -2.39
C SER A 97 28.73 5.84 -0.90
N ILE A 98 27.84 6.74 -0.48
CA ILE A 98 27.34 6.81 0.90
C ILE A 98 25.95 6.18 0.90
N GLU A 99 25.85 4.97 1.44
CA GLU A 99 24.60 4.23 1.55
C GLU A 99 24.00 4.36 2.96
N HIS A 100 22.67 4.21 3.05
CA HIS A 100 21.90 4.25 4.29
C HIS A 100 21.00 3.01 4.39
N GLN A 101 19.81 3.14 4.99
CA GLN A 101 18.88 2.01 5.15
C GLN A 101 18.24 1.56 3.84
N GLU A 102 17.91 0.28 3.77
CA GLU A 102 16.99 -0.25 2.76
C GLU A 102 15.55 0.20 3.03
N ILE A 103 14.83 0.59 1.98
CA ILE A 103 13.41 0.95 2.07
C ILE A 103 12.55 -0.27 1.79
N LEU A 104 11.85 -0.78 2.82
CA LEU A 104 11.04 -1.99 2.70
C LEU A 104 9.78 -1.82 1.83
N GLY A 105 9.21 -0.61 1.80
CA GLY A 105 8.02 -0.27 1.04
C GLY A 105 7.24 0.91 1.60
N PHE A 106 6.15 1.25 0.92
CA PHE A 106 5.20 2.28 1.31
C PHE A 106 3.78 1.73 1.20
N GLY A 107 2.89 2.18 2.08
CA GLY A 107 1.48 1.97 1.88
C GLY A 107 0.58 2.39 3.04
N GLY A 108 -0.46 1.59 3.31
CA GLY A 108 -1.57 1.95 4.20
C GLY A 108 -1.97 0.83 5.17
N SER A 109 -3.05 1.05 5.93
CA SER A 109 -3.57 0.08 6.90
C SER A 109 -4.94 -0.44 6.46
N PHE A 110 -5.12 -1.76 6.47
CA PHE A 110 -6.40 -2.44 6.27
C PHE A 110 -7.16 -2.50 7.60
N THR A 111 -7.68 -1.36 8.05
CA THR A 111 -8.53 -1.27 9.25
C THR A 111 -9.97 -1.65 8.95
N ASP A 112 -10.76 -1.99 9.98
CA ASP A 112 -12.20 -2.23 9.81
C ASP A 112 -12.90 -1.01 9.20
N SER A 113 -12.56 0.20 9.62
CA SER A 113 -13.09 1.44 9.03
C SER A 113 -12.82 1.58 7.54
N SER A 114 -11.58 1.32 7.08
CA SER A 114 -11.22 1.36 5.65
C SER A 114 -12.03 0.32 4.86
N GLY A 115 -12.16 -0.87 5.46
CA GLY A 115 -13.00 -1.96 5.03
C GLY A 115 -14.45 -1.57 4.79
N ILE A 116 -15.08 -1.03 5.84
CA ILE A 116 -16.47 -0.60 5.83
C ILE A 116 -16.69 0.50 4.80
N VAL A 117 -15.84 1.54 4.78
CA VAL A 117 -15.96 2.66 3.84
C VAL A 117 -15.86 2.19 2.40
N ILE A 118 -14.89 1.35 2.06
CA ILE A 118 -14.73 0.83 0.70
C ILE A 118 -15.90 -0.09 0.33
N SER A 119 -16.28 -1.01 1.22
CA SER A 119 -17.37 -1.97 0.96
C SER A 119 -18.75 -1.32 0.75
N ASN A 120 -18.96 -0.10 1.27
CA ASN A 120 -20.19 0.66 1.10
C ASN A 120 -20.26 1.41 -0.25
N MET A 121 -19.22 1.36 -1.07
CA MET A 121 -19.20 1.96 -2.41
C MET A 121 -19.63 0.96 -3.48
N SER A 122 -19.98 1.42 -4.68
CA SER A 122 -20.23 0.52 -5.81
C SER A 122 -18.95 -0.24 -6.20
N THR A 123 -19.09 -1.43 -6.77
CA THR A 123 -17.94 -2.28 -7.16
C THR A 123 -16.95 -1.54 -8.04
N GLU A 124 -17.44 -0.70 -8.97
CA GLU A 124 -16.59 0.09 -9.87
C GLU A 124 -15.73 1.10 -9.10
N VAL A 125 -16.30 1.78 -8.11
CA VAL A 125 -15.55 2.73 -7.27
C VAL A 125 -14.55 1.97 -6.39
N GLN A 126 -14.93 0.80 -5.86
CA GLN A 126 -14.01 -0.05 -5.12
C GLN A 126 -12.84 -0.49 -5.99
N ASP A 127 -13.08 -0.88 -7.24
CA ASP A 127 -12.02 -1.25 -8.19
C ASP A 127 -11.08 -0.07 -8.45
N LYS A 128 -11.62 1.13 -8.68
CA LYS A 128 -10.81 2.33 -8.92
C LYS A 128 -9.95 2.71 -7.71
N ILE A 129 -10.50 2.70 -6.50
CA ILE A 129 -9.72 3.02 -5.29
C ILE A 129 -8.59 2.01 -5.08
N MET A 130 -8.89 0.72 -5.28
CA MET A 130 -7.88 -0.33 -5.13
C MET A 130 -6.80 -0.21 -6.21
N GLU A 131 -7.18 0.09 -7.46
CA GLU A 131 -6.25 0.38 -8.54
C GLU A 131 -5.37 1.61 -8.23
N SER A 132 -5.95 2.70 -7.73
CA SER A 132 -5.20 3.91 -7.37
C SER A 132 -4.15 3.66 -6.29
N TYR A 133 -4.43 2.80 -5.30
CA TYR A 133 -3.46 2.49 -4.25
C TYR A 133 -2.47 1.41 -4.65
N PHE A 134 -2.92 0.28 -5.21
CA PHE A 134 -2.09 -0.92 -5.34
C PHE A 134 -1.79 -1.31 -6.79
N GLY A 135 -2.62 -0.87 -7.74
CA GLY A 135 -2.56 -1.25 -9.15
C GLY A 135 -1.46 -0.55 -9.94
N ALA A 136 -1.28 -1.01 -11.19
CA ALA A 136 -0.22 -0.53 -12.10
C ALA A 136 -0.48 0.88 -12.65
N THR A 137 -1.72 1.35 -12.58
CA THR A 137 -2.11 2.71 -12.96
C THR A 137 -2.29 3.64 -11.75
N GLY A 138 -1.79 3.22 -10.58
CA GLY A 138 -1.81 3.98 -9.33
C GLY A 138 -0.43 4.17 -8.70
N VAL A 139 -0.39 4.41 -7.39
CA VAL A 139 0.88 4.67 -6.66
C VAL A 139 1.64 3.39 -6.27
N GLU A 140 1.15 2.21 -6.67
CA GLU A 140 1.77 0.89 -6.47
C GLU A 140 2.24 0.63 -5.02
N TYR A 141 1.37 0.86 -4.03
CA TYR A 141 1.62 0.47 -2.64
C TYR A 141 2.05 -1.00 -2.56
N ASN A 142 3.10 -1.25 -1.79
CA ASN A 142 3.69 -2.58 -1.60
C ASN A 142 3.87 -2.95 -0.13
N PHE A 143 3.30 -2.16 0.78
CA PHE A 143 3.35 -2.39 2.22
C PHE A 143 1.98 -2.16 2.86
N GLY A 144 1.51 -3.12 3.67
CA GLY A 144 0.18 -3.08 4.27
C GLY A 144 0.22 -3.39 5.76
N ARG A 145 -0.38 -2.54 6.60
CA ARG A 145 -0.60 -2.81 8.02
C ARG A 145 -1.96 -3.47 8.23
N VAL A 146 -2.01 -4.52 9.04
CA VAL A 146 -3.25 -5.24 9.39
C VAL A 146 -3.38 -5.27 10.91
N PRO A 147 -4.40 -4.61 11.50
CA PRO A 147 -4.72 -4.81 12.91
C PRO A 147 -5.01 -6.30 13.19
N ILE A 148 -4.55 -6.85 14.31
CA ILE A 148 -4.93 -8.20 14.76
C ILE A 148 -6.01 -8.03 15.83
N GLY A 149 -7.25 -8.39 15.49
CA GLY A 149 -8.44 -8.01 16.25
C GLY A 149 -8.88 -6.57 15.97
N GLY A 150 -9.66 -6.00 16.89
CA GLY A 150 -10.16 -4.64 16.79
C GLY A 150 -9.11 -3.58 17.09
N SER A 151 -9.38 -2.36 16.61
CA SER A 151 -8.62 -1.14 16.88
C SER A 151 -9.55 -0.01 17.30
N ASP A 152 -9.01 1.18 17.55
CA ASP A 152 -9.80 2.41 17.67
C ASP A 152 -10.56 2.77 16.38
N PHE A 153 -10.12 2.25 15.23
CA PHE A 153 -10.81 2.33 13.93
C PHE A 153 -11.76 1.16 13.66
N SER A 154 -12.29 0.56 14.72
CA SER A 154 -13.30 -0.51 14.67
C SER A 154 -14.61 -0.04 15.29
N VAL A 155 -15.74 -0.59 14.83
CA VAL A 155 -17.09 -0.21 15.33
C VAL A 155 -17.40 -0.76 16.72
N ARG A 156 -16.63 -1.75 17.18
CA ARG A 156 -16.69 -2.34 18.51
C ARG A 156 -15.30 -2.75 18.96
N SER A 157 -15.12 -2.90 20.27
CA SER A 157 -13.92 -3.55 20.83
C SER A 157 -14.07 -5.06 20.74
N TYR A 158 -13.05 -5.75 20.22
CA TYR A 158 -13.02 -7.21 20.14
C TYR A 158 -11.59 -7.73 20.03
N THR A 159 -11.42 -8.99 20.42
CA THR A 159 -10.24 -9.78 20.10
C THR A 159 -10.67 -11.06 19.39
N TYR A 160 -9.71 -11.91 19.03
CA TYR A 160 -9.98 -13.22 18.43
C TYR A 160 -10.24 -14.30 19.49
N ASP A 161 -10.14 -13.98 20.78
CA ASP A 161 -10.37 -14.94 21.86
C ASP A 161 -10.94 -14.25 23.11
N ASP A 162 -12.18 -13.78 23.00
CA ASP A 162 -12.88 -13.10 24.10
C ASP A 162 -13.52 -14.08 25.11
N THR A 163 -13.36 -15.41 24.92
CA THR A 163 -13.83 -16.43 25.88
C THR A 163 -12.94 -16.40 27.14
N PRO A 164 -13.51 -16.17 28.35
CA PRO A 164 -12.69 -16.02 29.55
C PRO A 164 -11.81 -17.23 29.87
N PHE A 165 -10.55 -16.95 30.23
CA PHE A 165 -9.57 -17.90 30.75
C PHE A 165 -9.15 -19.02 29.79
N ASP A 166 -9.24 -18.80 28.48
CA ASP A 166 -8.86 -19.76 27.44
C ASP A 166 -7.35 -19.79 27.16
N GLY A 167 -6.56 -20.24 28.14
CA GLY A 167 -5.09 -20.27 28.03
C GLY A 167 -4.53 -21.05 26.84
N ASP A 168 -5.31 -22.02 26.32
CA ASP A 168 -4.95 -22.87 25.18
C ASP A 168 -5.47 -22.36 23.84
N LEU A 169 -6.21 -21.24 23.81
CA LEU A 169 -6.78 -20.61 22.61
C LEU A 169 -7.70 -21.57 21.84
N THR A 170 -8.52 -22.33 22.57
CA THR A 170 -9.45 -23.33 22.01
C THR A 170 -10.67 -22.70 21.32
N HIS A 171 -11.06 -21.50 21.72
CA HIS A 171 -12.15 -20.69 21.16
C HIS A 171 -11.63 -19.56 20.27
N PHE A 172 -10.32 -19.55 19.96
CA PHE A 172 -9.75 -18.60 19.03
C PHE A 172 -10.45 -18.69 17.68
N SER A 173 -10.94 -17.55 17.18
CA SER A 173 -11.50 -17.39 15.86
C SER A 173 -11.28 -15.96 15.40
N ILE A 174 -10.82 -15.78 14.16
CA ILE A 174 -10.91 -14.46 13.53
C ILE A 174 -12.37 -13.99 13.44
N ALA A 175 -12.55 -12.67 13.41
CA ALA A 175 -13.85 -12.04 13.55
C ALA A 175 -14.55 -11.87 12.20
N GLU A 176 -15.85 -11.58 12.24
CA GLU A 176 -16.64 -11.32 11.03
C GLU A 176 -16.08 -10.15 10.22
N GLU A 177 -15.52 -9.14 10.89
CA GLU A 177 -14.84 -8.00 10.27
C GLU A 177 -13.64 -8.41 9.40
N ASP A 178 -12.89 -9.45 9.80
CA ASP A 178 -11.77 -9.96 9.01
C ASP A 178 -12.26 -10.58 7.70
N TYR A 179 -13.29 -11.43 7.78
CA TYR A 179 -13.87 -12.11 6.62
C TYR A 179 -14.60 -11.15 5.68
N LYS A 180 -15.34 -10.19 6.22
CA LYS A 180 -16.14 -9.26 5.41
C LYS A 180 -15.31 -8.17 4.76
N TYR A 181 -14.26 -7.71 5.44
CA TYR A 181 -13.59 -6.48 5.07
C TYR A 181 -12.10 -6.65 4.80
N LYS A 182 -11.33 -7.13 5.78
CA LYS A 182 -9.87 -7.08 5.72
C LYS A 182 -9.31 -8.08 4.72
N ILE A 183 -9.69 -9.34 4.82
CA ILE A 183 -9.19 -10.42 3.95
C ILE A 183 -9.55 -10.14 2.48
N PRO A 184 -10.81 -9.81 2.11
CA PRO A 184 -11.15 -9.52 0.72
C PRO A 184 -10.36 -8.34 0.13
N LEU A 185 -10.16 -7.26 0.90
CA LEU A 185 -9.39 -6.11 0.43
C LEU A 185 -7.91 -6.44 0.26
N ILE A 186 -7.32 -7.20 1.18
CA ILE A 186 -5.92 -7.64 1.07
C ILE A 186 -5.74 -8.53 -0.17
N GLN A 187 -6.63 -9.51 -0.38
CA GLN A 187 -6.58 -10.39 -1.54
C GLN A 187 -6.72 -9.60 -2.84
N LYS A 188 -7.64 -8.63 -2.89
CA LYS A 188 -7.80 -7.76 -4.06
C LYS A 188 -6.55 -6.94 -4.32
N ALA A 189 -5.95 -6.33 -3.29
CA ALA A 189 -4.70 -5.59 -3.41
C ALA A 189 -3.58 -6.48 -3.96
N MET A 190 -3.41 -7.69 -3.42
CA MET A 190 -2.39 -8.64 -3.86
C MET A 190 -2.59 -9.10 -5.30
N ASN A 191 -3.84 -9.26 -5.74
CA ASN A 191 -4.16 -9.72 -7.10
C ASN A 191 -3.90 -8.66 -8.18
N ILE A 192 -4.12 -7.39 -7.88
CA ILE A 192 -3.95 -6.30 -8.87
C ILE A 192 -2.55 -5.68 -8.84
N SER A 193 -1.79 -5.88 -7.77
CA SER A 193 -0.53 -5.19 -7.61
C SER A 193 0.55 -5.78 -8.53
N PRO A 194 1.31 -4.92 -9.24
CA PRO A 194 2.52 -5.36 -9.94
C PRO A 194 3.70 -5.59 -8.97
N ARG A 195 3.51 -5.34 -7.66
CA ARG A 195 4.53 -5.46 -6.61
C ARG A 195 4.16 -6.58 -5.63
N ASN A 196 5.17 -7.17 -5.01
CA ASN A 196 4.95 -8.07 -3.89
C ASN A 196 4.57 -7.27 -2.64
N ILE A 197 3.32 -7.40 -2.18
CA ILE A 197 2.82 -6.71 -0.99
C ILE A 197 3.32 -7.40 0.28
N LYS A 198 4.05 -6.67 1.12
CA LYS A 198 4.45 -7.12 2.45
C LYS A 198 3.38 -6.69 3.46
N LEU A 199 2.95 -7.61 4.32
CA LEU A 199 1.99 -7.32 5.39
C LEU A 199 2.67 -7.31 6.76
N ILE A 200 2.27 -6.36 7.61
CA ILE A 200 2.63 -6.32 9.04
C ILE A 200 1.38 -6.39 9.92
N GLY A 201 1.33 -7.40 10.78
CA GLY A 201 0.27 -7.60 11.77
C GLY A 201 0.59 -6.94 13.10
N CYS A 202 -0.38 -6.25 13.71
CA CYS A 202 -0.21 -5.64 15.04
C CYS A 202 -1.52 -5.69 15.83
N ALA A 203 -1.51 -6.34 16.99
CA ALA A 203 -2.64 -6.34 17.91
C ALA A 203 -2.70 -5.05 18.73
N TRP A 204 -3.89 -4.47 18.88
CA TRP A 204 -4.11 -3.24 19.67
C TRP A 204 -4.26 -3.55 21.17
N SER A 205 -4.87 -4.67 21.50
CA SER A 205 -4.97 -5.18 22.87
C SER A 205 -5.02 -6.71 22.87
N SER A 206 -4.53 -7.32 23.95
CA SER A 206 -4.84 -8.71 24.27
C SER A 206 -6.28 -8.87 24.77
N PRO A 207 -6.82 -10.12 24.78
CA PRO A 207 -8.09 -10.42 25.44
C PRO A 207 -8.13 -9.86 26.86
N SER A 208 -9.31 -9.41 27.28
CA SER A 208 -9.52 -8.77 28.58
C SER A 208 -9.10 -9.67 29.75
N TRP A 209 -9.41 -10.97 29.68
CA TRP A 209 -9.06 -11.97 30.69
C TRP A 209 -7.54 -12.23 30.81
N MET A 210 -6.73 -11.75 29.85
CA MET A 210 -5.27 -11.80 29.93
C MET A 210 -4.65 -10.62 30.69
N LYS A 211 -5.43 -9.61 31.08
CA LYS A 211 -4.93 -8.31 31.56
C LYS A 211 -5.13 -8.12 33.06
N THR A 212 -4.28 -7.29 33.68
CA THR A 212 -4.28 -7.01 35.13
C THR A 212 -5.59 -6.45 35.67
N ASN A 213 -6.35 -5.74 34.85
CA ASN A 213 -7.58 -5.04 35.23
C ASN A 213 -8.83 -5.55 34.51
N GLY A 214 -8.72 -6.59 33.67
CA GLY A 214 -9.86 -7.11 32.90
C GLY A 214 -10.43 -6.13 31.86
N ALA A 215 -9.74 -5.02 31.55
CA ALA A 215 -10.27 -3.99 30.65
C ALA A 215 -9.85 -4.24 29.19
N ALA A 216 -10.76 -3.98 28.25
CA ALA A 216 -10.49 -4.14 26.82
C ALA A 216 -9.42 -3.16 26.30
N SER A 217 -9.42 -1.90 26.75
CA SER A 217 -8.56 -0.84 26.20
C SER A 217 -7.32 -0.49 27.03
N SER A 218 -7.22 -0.94 28.28
CA SER A 218 -6.13 -0.55 29.20
C SER A 218 -5.66 -1.69 30.08
N GLY A 219 -4.57 -1.51 30.81
CA GLY A 219 -3.98 -2.53 31.68
C GLY A 219 -2.82 -3.27 31.03
N TYR A 220 -2.12 -4.08 31.84
CA TYR A 220 -0.92 -4.79 31.42
C TYR A 220 -1.21 -6.27 31.21
N LEU A 221 -0.51 -6.89 30.27
CA LEU A 221 -0.55 -8.33 30.08
C LEU A 221 0.01 -9.03 31.32
N LEU A 222 -0.76 -9.95 31.90
CA LEU A 222 -0.30 -10.76 33.02
C LEU A 222 0.77 -11.74 32.55
N SER A 223 1.88 -11.84 33.29
CA SER A 223 3.03 -12.68 32.94
C SER A 223 2.68 -14.15 32.70
N LYS A 224 1.70 -14.68 33.43
CA LYS A 224 1.19 -16.05 33.24
C LYS A 224 0.62 -16.32 31.84
N TYR A 225 0.25 -15.29 31.07
CA TYR A 225 -0.31 -15.43 29.72
C TYR A 225 0.65 -15.03 28.59
N TYR A 226 1.93 -14.78 28.88
CA TYR A 226 2.89 -14.43 27.82
C TYR A 226 3.00 -15.52 26.74
N SER A 227 2.96 -16.79 27.13
CA SER A 227 2.97 -17.91 26.17
C SER A 227 1.71 -17.94 25.31
N SER A 228 0.52 -17.82 25.93
CA SER A 228 -0.76 -17.76 25.21
C SER A 228 -0.81 -16.56 24.27
N TRP A 229 -0.30 -15.40 24.69
CA TRP A 229 -0.27 -14.19 23.86
C TRP A 229 0.67 -14.30 22.64
N ALA A 230 1.81 -14.99 22.79
CA ALA A 230 2.67 -15.32 21.66
C ALA A 230 1.96 -16.27 20.67
N LYS A 231 1.29 -17.32 21.18
CA LYS A 231 0.50 -18.25 20.35
C LYS A 231 -0.66 -17.53 19.63
N TYR A 232 -1.29 -16.57 20.27
CA TYR A 232 -2.39 -15.77 19.71
C TYR A 232 -1.95 -15.06 18.42
N HIS A 233 -0.76 -14.43 18.42
CA HIS A 233 -0.22 -13.80 17.22
C HIS A 233 0.12 -14.80 16.12
N ILE A 234 0.63 -15.98 16.48
CA ILE A 234 0.96 -17.03 15.51
C ILE A 234 -0.31 -17.55 14.83
N LYS A 235 -1.38 -17.82 15.60
CA LYS A 235 -2.69 -18.22 15.06
C LYS A 235 -3.28 -17.12 14.18
N GLY A 236 -3.30 -15.87 14.65
CA GLY A 236 -3.80 -14.75 13.88
C GLY A 236 -3.08 -14.56 12.55
N ARG A 237 -1.75 -14.77 12.50
CA ARG A 237 -1.00 -14.76 11.24
C ARG A 237 -1.48 -15.86 10.29
N LEU A 238 -1.65 -17.10 10.77
CA LEU A 238 -2.04 -18.24 9.95
C LEU A 238 -3.45 -18.13 9.37
N GLU A 239 -4.35 -17.42 10.05
CA GLU A 239 -5.74 -17.28 9.60
C GLU A 239 -5.99 -16.02 8.74
N LEU A 240 -5.08 -15.04 8.75
CA LEU A 240 -5.18 -13.80 7.96
C LEU A 240 -4.44 -13.83 6.61
N THR A 241 -3.64 -14.86 6.35
CA THR A 241 -2.86 -15.05 5.10
C THR A 241 -3.28 -16.34 4.40
#